data_AF-A0A0N4YIG1-F1
#
_entry.id   AF-A0A0N4YIG1-F1
#
_cell.length_a   1.000
_cell.length_b   1.000
_cell.length_c   1.000
_cell.angle_alpha   90.00
_cell.angle_beta   90.00
_cell.angle_gamma   90.00
#
_symmetry.space_group_name_H-M   'P 1'
#
loop_
_entity.id
_entity.type
_entity.pdbx_description
1 polymer ?
#
loop_
_entity_poly.entity_id
_entity_poly.type
_entity_poly.pdbx_seq_one_letter_code
_entity_poly.pdbx_strand_id
1 'polypeptide(L)'
;MELFAIILGTLISYFAKLNEKYDVEVVGLIPAGLPPPVIPHLELIPKLIVDAISITVVVMAIHVSLAKMLAKKYQYEVDVNQEFYAMGFTSLLSGFFPVIPHSTSLSRTVVSAGAGSRTQVCMIFSCILVLIIVLFAGSILQPLPMCVIGSVILAALLGMFRKFKQLIRLWQLSKIDFGVCVLRFDSPLLFTNVERFRKVIENIAADWDCLRCCGKGNKKQLILGEQNEKDTVSVTSENQKKFLIVDCSGFAYVDMMGVNSLKEIHEDLRDRGVSVFFAAAKAPVRELFEASGLYAAVAKTNFYPTIYDAIAFAQAERSAGSPKDTNSEDSYVNHAVDTTDETIDCPQTPRIQKS
;
A
#
# COMPACT_ATOMS: atom_id res chain seq x y z
N MET A 1 13.14 23.99 -3.06
CA MET A 1 14.57 23.59 -3.17
C MET A 1 15.00 23.45 -4.63
N GLU A 2 14.27 22.69 -5.46
CA GLU A 2 14.59 22.49 -6.89
C GLU A 2 14.75 23.80 -7.66
N LEU A 3 13.77 24.72 -7.56
CA LEU A 3 13.82 26.02 -8.21
C LEU A 3 15.04 26.86 -7.78
N PHE A 4 15.38 26.87 -6.49
CA PHE A 4 16.53 27.60 -5.98
C PHE A 4 17.85 27.03 -6.53
N ALA A 5 17.97 25.71 -6.65
CA ALA A 5 19.15 25.08 -7.22
C ALA A 5 19.33 25.46 -8.71
N ILE A 6 18.23 25.52 -9.47
CA ILE A 6 18.24 25.94 -10.88
C ILE A 6 18.62 27.42 -10.99
N ILE A 7 18.00 28.31 -10.22
CA ILE A 7 18.30 29.75 -10.26
C ILE A 7 19.75 30.00 -9.87
N LEU A 8 20.21 29.45 -8.74
CA LEU A 8 21.57 29.65 -8.26
C LEU A 8 22.61 29.05 -9.22
N GLY A 9 22.34 27.84 -9.74
CA GLY A 9 23.21 27.19 -10.72
C GLY A 9 23.34 27.99 -12.02
N THR A 10 22.23 28.57 -12.49
CA THR A 10 22.22 29.45 -13.67
C THR A 10 23.01 30.74 -13.42
N LEU A 11 22.79 31.40 -12.28
CA LEU A 11 23.50 32.63 -11.91
C LEU A 11 25.01 32.39 -11.78
N ILE A 12 25.41 31.34 -11.07
CA ILE A 12 26.83 30.99 -10.91
C ILE A 12 27.45 30.69 -12.27
N SER A 13 26.78 29.90 -13.12
CA SER A 13 27.28 29.56 -14.44
C SER A 13 27.44 30.79 -15.35
N TYR A 14 26.48 31.70 -15.28
CA TYR A 14 26.50 32.95 -16.03
C TYR A 14 27.65 33.87 -15.59
N PHE A 15 27.80 34.14 -14.29
CA PHE A 15 28.84 35.06 -13.78
C PHE A 15 30.25 34.45 -13.81
N ALA A 16 30.38 33.16 -13.52
CA ALA A 16 31.67 32.48 -13.52
C ALA A 16 32.11 32.02 -14.93
N LYS A 17 31.25 32.17 -15.95
CA LYS A 17 31.47 31.73 -17.33
C LYS A 17 31.97 30.29 -17.38
N LEU A 18 31.25 29.39 -16.71
CA LEU A 18 31.68 28.00 -16.49
C LEU A 18 31.92 27.24 -17.79
N ASN A 19 31.11 27.49 -18.82
CA ASN A 19 31.26 26.87 -20.12
C ASN A 19 32.56 27.32 -20.83
N GLU A 20 32.81 28.64 -20.91
CA GLU A 20 34.00 29.18 -21.59
C GLU A 20 35.31 28.84 -20.87
N LYS A 21 35.31 28.85 -19.54
CA LYS A 21 36.54 28.76 -18.74
C LYS A 21 36.91 27.33 -18.31
N TYR A 22 35.91 26.48 -18.12
CA TYR A 22 36.09 25.14 -17.55
C TYR A 22 35.47 24.03 -18.42
N ASP A 23 35.00 24.36 -19.62
CA ASP A 23 34.37 23.42 -20.57
C ASP A 23 33.24 22.59 -19.94
N VAL A 24 32.49 23.22 -19.02
CA VAL A 24 31.34 22.58 -18.38
C VAL A 24 30.18 22.51 -19.38
N GLU A 25 29.62 21.32 -19.56
CA GLU A 25 28.47 21.09 -20.42
C GLU A 25 27.22 21.84 -19.90
N VAL A 26 26.68 22.71 -20.74
CA VAL A 26 25.48 23.50 -20.47
C VAL A 26 24.35 23.11 -21.43
N VAL A 27 23.11 23.42 -21.07
CA VAL A 27 21.91 23.10 -21.86
C VAL A 27 21.98 23.68 -23.28
N GLY A 28 22.56 24.87 -23.44
CA GLY A 28 22.75 25.49 -24.75
C GLY A 28 21.48 26.15 -25.29
N LEU A 29 21.40 26.29 -26.62
CA LEU A 29 20.32 27.03 -27.28
C LEU A 29 18.99 26.24 -27.21
N ILE A 30 18.04 26.77 -26.45
CA ILE A 30 16.66 26.25 -26.43
C ILE A 30 15.85 27.02 -27.49
N PRO A 31 15.23 26.33 -28.46
CA PRO A 31 14.42 26.99 -29.48
C PRO A 31 13.24 27.71 -28.79
N ALA A 32 13.15 29.02 -29.00
CA ALA A 32 12.07 29.83 -28.47
C ALA A 32 10.81 29.67 -29.33
N GLY A 33 9.66 29.51 -28.68
CA GLY A 33 8.37 29.38 -29.35
C GLY A 33 7.70 28.02 -29.14
N LEU A 34 6.43 27.95 -29.54
CA LEU A 34 5.68 26.70 -29.53
C LEU A 34 6.03 25.89 -30.79
N PRO A 35 6.35 24.60 -30.69
CA PRO A 35 6.54 23.77 -31.87
C PRO A 35 5.24 23.70 -32.70
N PRO A 36 5.33 23.78 -34.03
CA PRO A 36 4.15 23.64 -34.89
C PRO A 36 3.57 22.21 -34.78
N PRO A 37 2.25 22.05 -34.99
CA PRO A 37 1.66 20.72 -35.02
C PRO A 37 2.18 19.93 -36.24
N VAL A 38 2.57 18.68 -36.01
CA VAL A 38 3.09 17.74 -37.00
C VAL A 38 2.17 16.53 -37.08
N ILE A 39 1.86 16.08 -38.29
CA ILE A 39 1.03 14.89 -38.50
C ILE A 39 1.87 13.64 -38.19
N PRO A 40 1.40 12.72 -37.32
CA PRO A 40 2.15 11.51 -36.99
C PRO A 40 2.22 10.57 -38.20
N HIS A 41 3.40 10.02 -38.47
CA HIS A 41 3.61 9.07 -39.55
C HIS A 41 2.91 7.73 -39.25
N LEU A 42 1.75 7.52 -39.88
CA LEU A 42 0.90 6.35 -39.65
C LEU A 42 1.59 5.02 -40.02
N GLU A 43 2.59 5.06 -40.89
CA GLU A 43 3.38 3.90 -41.31
C GLU A 43 4.17 3.24 -40.17
N LEU A 44 4.50 4.00 -39.11
CA LEU A 44 5.24 3.48 -37.96
C LEU A 44 4.33 2.80 -36.92
N ILE A 45 3.01 2.99 -36.99
CA ILE A 45 2.05 2.46 -36.02
C ILE A 45 2.19 0.94 -35.84
N PRO A 46 2.24 0.11 -36.91
CA PRO A 46 2.33 -1.35 -36.75
C PRO A 46 3.60 -1.80 -36.02
N LYS A 47 4.69 -1.04 -36.11
CA LYS A 47 5.97 -1.35 -35.45
C LYS A 47 5.97 -0.94 -33.97
N LEU A 48 5.24 0.12 -33.62
CA LEU A 48 5.25 0.73 -32.28
C LEU A 48 4.07 0.33 -31.41
N ILE A 49 3.06 -0.36 -31.97
CA ILE A 49 1.80 -0.64 -31.26
C ILE A 49 2.00 -1.48 -29.99
N VAL A 50 2.94 -2.44 -30.01
CA VAL A 50 3.22 -3.31 -28.85
C VAL A 50 3.86 -2.50 -27.71
N ASP A 51 4.80 -1.62 -28.03
CA ASP A 51 5.43 -0.73 -27.06
C ASP A 51 4.42 0.29 -26.52
N ALA A 52 3.56 0.83 -27.39
CA ALA A 52 2.52 1.78 -27.01
C ALA A 52 1.49 1.18 -26.05
N ILE A 53 1.07 -0.07 -26.27
CA ILE A 53 0.19 -0.81 -25.35
C ILE A 53 0.87 -0.97 -23.99
N SER A 54 2.14 -1.37 -23.99
CA SER A 54 2.92 -1.56 -22.76
C SER A 54 3.03 -0.27 -21.94
N ILE A 55 3.35 0.85 -22.60
CA ILE A 55 3.40 2.18 -21.98
C ILE A 55 2.02 2.57 -21.45
N THR A 56 0.95 2.36 -22.22
CA THR A 56 -0.42 2.72 -21.83
C THR A 56 -0.85 2.00 -20.56
N VAL A 57 -0.59 0.69 -20.44
CA VAL A 57 -0.92 -0.10 -19.25
C VAL A 57 -0.21 0.47 -18.01
N VAL A 58 1.08 0.79 -18.11
CA VAL A 58 1.86 1.35 -17.01
C VAL A 58 1.37 2.76 -16.63
N VAL A 59 1.17 3.62 -17.62
CA VAL A 59 0.67 5.00 -17.43
C VAL A 59 -0.69 4.98 -16.74
N MET A 60 -1.59 4.11 -17.18
CA MET A 60 -2.93 4.04 -16.60
C MET A 60 -2.93 3.44 -15.21
N ALA A 61 -2.10 2.43 -14.95
CA ALA A 61 -1.93 1.86 -13.61
C ALA A 61 -1.46 2.91 -12.59
N ILE A 62 -0.47 3.73 -12.97
CA ILE A 62 0.03 4.84 -12.12
C ILE A 62 -1.07 5.89 -11.92
N HIS A 63 -1.79 6.25 -12.99
CA HIS A 63 -2.85 7.26 -12.94
C HIS A 63 -4.02 6.87 -12.03
N VAL A 64 -4.59 5.68 -12.22
CA VAL A 64 -5.69 5.16 -11.38
C VAL A 64 -5.24 5.02 -9.93
N SER A 65 -4.00 4.59 -9.68
CA SER A 65 -3.46 4.46 -8.32
C SER A 65 -3.43 5.80 -7.60
N LEU A 66 -3.00 6.87 -8.28
CA LEU A 66 -3.01 8.21 -7.71
C LEU A 66 -4.43 8.75 -7.54
N ALA A 67 -5.30 8.59 -8.53
CA ALA A 67 -6.68 9.04 -8.46
C ALA A 67 -7.41 8.40 -7.27
N LYS A 68 -7.29 7.08 -7.08
CA LYS A 68 -7.88 6.36 -5.93
C LYS A 68 -7.27 6.77 -4.59
N MET A 69 -5.97 7.08 -4.55
CA MET A 69 -5.32 7.57 -3.34
C MET A 69 -5.94 8.91 -2.88
N LEU A 70 -6.18 9.83 -3.82
CA LEU A 70 -6.78 11.13 -3.54
C LEU A 70 -8.28 11.02 -3.26
N ALA A 71 -9.00 10.16 -3.99
CA ALA A 71 -10.39 9.81 -3.77
C ALA A 71 -10.64 9.36 -2.32
N LYS A 72 -9.80 8.44 -1.83
CA LYS A 72 -9.86 7.98 -0.45
C LYS A 72 -9.51 9.08 0.55
N LYS A 73 -8.54 9.95 0.24
CA LYS A 73 -8.12 11.05 1.13
C LYS A 73 -9.20 12.13 1.28
N TYR A 74 -9.88 12.48 0.19
CA TYR A 74 -10.86 13.58 0.16
C TYR A 74 -12.31 13.08 0.08
N GLN A 75 -12.55 11.77 0.21
CA GLN A 75 -13.87 11.14 0.26
C GLN A 75 -14.76 11.47 -0.94
N TYR A 76 -14.21 11.33 -2.15
CA TYR A 76 -14.98 11.41 -3.40
C TYR A 76 -14.84 10.12 -4.21
N GLU A 77 -15.76 9.89 -5.14
CA GLU A 77 -15.72 8.72 -6.03
C GLU A 77 -14.98 9.03 -7.34
N VAL A 78 -14.24 8.04 -7.84
CA VAL A 78 -13.51 8.15 -9.12
C VAL A 78 -14.06 7.11 -10.08
N ASP A 79 -14.53 7.59 -11.24
CA ASP A 79 -14.85 6.73 -12.38
C ASP A 79 -13.57 6.44 -13.18
N VAL A 80 -13.15 5.18 -13.17
CA VAL A 80 -11.96 4.72 -13.88
C VAL A 80 -12.14 4.80 -15.41
N ASN A 81 -13.36 4.62 -15.92
CA ASN A 81 -13.63 4.68 -17.36
C ASN A 81 -13.47 6.12 -17.85
N GLN A 82 -13.99 7.08 -17.10
CA GLN A 82 -13.84 8.51 -17.42
C GLN A 82 -12.36 8.93 -17.45
N GLU A 83 -11.58 8.50 -16.46
CA GLU A 83 -10.14 8.78 -16.42
C GLU A 83 -9.40 8.13 -17.60
N PHE A 84 -9.81 6.93 -18.04
CA PHE A 84 -9.22 6.26 -19.19
C PHE A 84 -9.49 7.03 -20.50
N TYR A 85 -10.74 7.47 -20.71
CA TYR A 85 -11.08 8.28 -21.87
C TYR A 85 -10.36 9.63 -21.87
N ALA A 86 -10.25 10.28 -20.69
CA ALA A 86 -9.52 11.54 -20.56
C ALA A 86 -8.04 11.38 -20.94
N MET A 87 -7.35 10.36 -20.40
CA MET A 87 -5.95 10.09 -20.71
C MET A 87 -5.73 9.68 -22.18
N GLY A 88 -6.66 8.92 -22.76
CA GLY A 88 -6.63 8.57 -24.18
C GLY A 88 -6.76 9.81 -25.07
N PHE A 89 -7.70 10.70 -24.75
CA PHE A 89 -7.92 11.94 -25.48
C PHE A 89 -6.72 12.89 -25.39
N THR A 90 -6.13 13.07 -24.20
CA THR A 90 -4.92 13.91 -24.05
C THR A 90 -3.72 13.33 -24.80
N SER A 91 -3.57 12.00 -24.81
CA SER A 91 -2.51 11.32 -25.54
C SER A 91 -2.66 11.49 -27.05
N LEU A 92 -3.89 11.35 -27.57
CA LEU A 92 -4.20 11.57 -28.99
C LEU A 92 -3.89 13.01 -29.41
N LEU A 93 -4.33 13.99 -28.63
CA LEU A 93 -4.02 15.40 -28.89
C LEU A 93 -2.52 15.70 -28.82
N SER A 94 -1.82 15.11 -27.85
CA SER A 94 -0.38 15.32 -27.71
C SER A 94 0.44 14.72 -28.85
N GLY A 95 -0.08 13.69 -29.54
CA GLY A 95 0.59 13.05 -30.67
C GLY A 95 0.76 13.95 -31.91
N PHE A 96 0.01 15.05 -32.00
CA PHE A 96 0.19 16.08 -33.03
C PHE A 96 1.32 17.06 -32.71
N PHE A 97 1.90 17.00 -31.52
CA PHE A 97 3.01 17.85 -31.11
C PHE A 97 4.22 16.98 -30.82
N PRO A 98 5.45 17.51 -30.90
CA PRO A 98 6.67 16.76 -30.57
C PRO A 98 6.78 16.58 -29.05
N VAL A 99 5.93 15.73 -28.49
CA VAL A 99 5.79 15.46 -27.06
C VAL A 99 6.02 13.97 -26.82
N ILE A 100 6.72 13.65 -25.73
CA ILE A 100 6.92 12.27 -25.30
C ILE A 100 5.68 11.74 -24.56
N PRO A 101 5.46 10.41 -24.50
CA PRO A 101 4.39 9.83 -23.70
C PRO A 101 4.42 10.34 -22.26
N HIS A 102 3.28 10.83 -21.76
CA HIS A 102 3.17 11.48 -20.47
C HIS A 102 2.27 10.69 -19.52
N SER A 103 2.46 10.90 -18.22
CA SER A 103 1.64 10.33 -17.15
C SER A 103 1.39 11.37 -16.06
N THR A 104 0.60 11.00 -15.07
CA THR A 104 0.37 11.84 -13.89
C THR A 104 1.63 11.93 -13.03
N SER A 105 1.87 13.10 -12.43
CA SER A 105 3.03 13.32 -11.59
C SER A 105 2.67 13.20 -10.12
N LEU A 106 3.05 12.07 -9.50
CA LEU A 106 2.77 11.79 -8.09
C LEU A 106 3.25 12.92 -7.17
N SER A 107 4.50 13.35 -7.32
CA SER A 107 5.09 14.39 -6.47
C SER A 107 4.35 15.73 -6.60
N ARG A 108 4.05 16.17 -7.83
CA ARG A 108 3.40 17.48 -8.06
C ARG A 108 1.96 17.49 -7.57
N THR A 109 1.20 16.43 -7.85
CA THR A 109 -0.20 16.35 -7.44
C THR A 109 -0.33 16.27 -5.92
N VAL A 110 0.53 15.50 -5.22
CA VAL A 110 0.49 15.40 -3.76
C VAL A 110 0.85 16.71 -3.09
N VAL A 111 1.85 17.45 -3.62
CA VAL A 111 2.22 18.78 -3.10
C VAL A 111 1.10 19.79 -3.35
N SER A 112 0.52 19.82 -4.55
CA SER A 112 -0.60 20.70 -4.89
C SER A 112 -1.82 20.42 -4.01
N ALA A 113 -2.16 19.15 -3.81
CA ALA A 113 -3.25 18.73 -2.93
C ALA A 113 -2.96 19.07 -1.46
N GLY A 114 -1.70 18.93 -1.02
CA GLY A 114 -1.25 19.33 0.32
C GLY A 114 -1.30 20.83 0.56
N ALA A 115 -1.07 21.64 -0.48
CA ALA A 115 -1.23 23.09 -0.46
C ALA A 115 -2.70 23.55 -0.44
N GLY A 116 -3.66 22.62 -0.43
CA GLY A 116 -5.09 22.93 -0.35
C GLY A 116 -5.77 23.17 -1.70
N SER A 117 -5.15 22.78 -2.82
CA SER A 117 -5.79 22.82 -4.14
C SER A 117 -7.04 21.92 -4.16
N ARG A 118 -8.21 22.49 -4.41
CA ARG A 118 -9.50 21.78 -4.47
C ARG A 118 -10.08 21.64 -5.88
N THR A 119 -9.65 22.48 -6.82
CA THR A 119 -10.20 22.55 -8.17
C THR A 119 -9.12 22.38 -9.23
N GLN A 120 -9.52 21.99 -10.44
CA GLN A 120 -8.61 21.86 -11.59
C GLN A 120 -8.13 23.23 -12.12
N VAL A 121 -8.74 24.33 -11.69
CA VAL A 121 -8.35 25.70 -12.08
C VAL A 121 -6.90 25.99 -11.70
N CYS A 122 -6.40 25.43 -10.60
CA CYS A 122 -4.99 25.53 -10.21
C CYS A 122 -4.03 25.00 -11.30
N MET A 123 -4.47 24.01 -12.10
CA MET A 123 -3.68 23.50 -13.22
C MET A 123 -3.66 24.47 -14.40
N ILE A 124 -4.74 25.23 -14.63
CA ILE A 124 -4.78 26.27 -15.69
C ILE A 124 -3.73 27.35 -15.39
N PHE A 125 -3.65 27.83 -14.14
CA PHE A 125 -2.61 28.76 -13.72
C PHE A 125 -1.21 28.19 -13.93
N SER A 126 -1.03 26.91 -13.60
CA SER A 126 0.25 26.22 -13.81
C SER A 126 0.63 26.13 -15.29
N CYS A 127 -0.33 25.82 -16.17
CA CYS A 127 -0.13 25.78 -17.62
C CYS A 127 0.22 27.15 -18.20
N ILE A 128 -0.46 28.22 -17.78
CA ILE A 128 -0.16 29.60 -18.21
C ILE A 128 1.26 29.97 -17.77
N LEU A 129 1.63 29.66 -16.53
CA LEU A 129 2.97 29.95 -16.02
C LEU A 129 4.05 29.22 -16.82
N VAL A 130 3.85 27.93 -17.11
CA VAL A 130 4.78 27.14 -17.94
C VAL A 130 4.86 27.70 -19.36
N LEU A 131 3.74 28.10 -19.96
CA LEU A 131 3.71 28.72 -21.29
C LEU A 131 4.53 30.01 -21.33
N ILE A 132 4.38 30.89 -20.33
CA ILE A 132 5.18 32.11 -20.21
C ILE A 132 6.67 31.75 -20.09
N ILE A 133 7.01 30.78 -19.26
CA ILE A 133 8.41 30.35 -19.09
C ILE A 133 8.98 29.80 -20.41
N VAL A 134 8.25 28.98 -21.16
CA VAL A 134 8.75 28.44 -22.44
C VAL A 134 8.95 29.53 -23.49
N LEU A 135 8.08 30.54 -23.52
CA LEU A 135 8.19 31.65 -24.48
C LEU A 135 9.32 32.64 -24.15
N PHE A 136 9.59 32.89 -22.87
CA PHE A 136 10.51 33.95 -22.45
C PHE A 136 11.82 33.46 -21.80
N ALA A 137 11.83 32.27 -21.18
CA ALA A 137 12.99 31.79 -20.42
C ALA A 137 14.02 31.03 -21.25
N GLY A 138 13.80 30.87 -22.56
CA GLY A 138 14.74 30.20 -23.46
C GLY A 138 16.14 30.81 -23.44
N SER A 139 16.27 32.13 -23.26
CA SER A 139 17.55 32.84 -23.11
C SER A 139 18.14 32.72 -21.70
N ILE A 140 17.29 32.72 -20.66
CA ILE A 140 17.71 32.68 -19.25
C ILE A 140 18.31 31.31 -18.90
N LEU A 141 17.81 30.23 -19.51
CA LEU A 141 18.21 28.86 -19.19
C LEU A 141 19.40 28.33 -20.01
N GLN A 142 19.87 29.05 -21.04
CA GLN A 142 21.02 28.62 -21.86
C GLN A 142 22.29 28.33 -21.07
N PRO A 143 22.71 29.17 -20.10
CA PRO A 143 23.93 28.92 -19.34
C PRO A 143 23.75 27.86 -18.23
N LEU A 144 22.58 27.23 -18.10
CA LEU A 144 22.32 26.26 -17.04
C LEU A 144 23.24 25.02 -17.21
N PRO A 145 24.03 24.62 -16.20
CA PRO A 145 24.88 23.43 -16.27
C PRO A 145 24.07 22.13 -16.21
N MET A 146 24.46 21.14 -17.03
CA MET A 146 23.84 19.80 -17.02
C MET A 146 23.94 19.10 -15.66
N CYS A 147 25.01 19.37 -14.91
CA CYS A 147 25.22 18.82 -13.55
C CYS A 147 24.09 19.22 -12.58
N VAL A 148 23.56 20.44 -12.71
CA VAL A 148 22.46 20.93 -11.85
C VAL A 148 21.18 20.16 -12.14
N ILE A 149 20.86 19.95 -13.42
CA ILE A 149 19.71 19.16 -13.85
C ILE A 149 19.82 17.72 -13.33
N GLY A 150 21.00 17.10 -13.49
CA GLY A 150 21.27 15.76 -12.96
C GLY A 150 21.08 15.68 -11.44
N SER A 151 21.54 16.68 -10.70
CA SER A 151 21.37 16.72 -9.23
C SER A 151 19.90 16.83 -8.80
N VAL A 152 19.09 17.59 -9.54
CA VAL A 152 17.64 17.72 -9.29
C VAL A 152 16.93 16.40 -9.55
N ILE A 153 17.26 15.72 -10.64
CA ILE A 153 16.72 14.39 -10.96
C ILE A 153 17.10 13.38 -9.86
N LEU A 154 18.37 13.38 -9.44
CA LEU A 154 18.85 12.49 -8.38
C LEU A 154 18.12 12.74 -7.05
N ALA A 155 17.90 14.01 -6.69
CA ALA A 155 17.16 14.37 -5.49
C ALA A 155 15.70 13.86 -5.53
N ALA A 156 15.04 13.98 -6.69
CA ALA A 156 13.69 13.44 -6.89
C ALA A 156 13.65 11.91 -6.76
N LEU A 157 14.63 11.22 -7.36
CA LEU A 157 14.74 9.76 -7.27
C LEU A 157 15.00 9.27 -5.83
N LEU A 158 15.86 9.97 -5.08
CA LEU A 158 16.11 9.64 -3.67
C LEU A 158 14.84 9.71 -2.81
N GLY A 159 13.96 10.67 -3.08
CA GLY A 159 12.65 10.76 -2.42
C GLY A 159 11.77 9.53 -2.66
N MET A 160 11.81 8.99 -3.89
CA MET A 160 11.10 7.77 -4.26
C MET A 160 11.76 6.51 -3.66
N PHE A 161 13.09 6.40 -3.68
CA PHE A 161 13.81 5.26 -3.07
C PHE A 161 13.69 5.20 -1.55
N ARG A 162 13.47 6.32 -0.85
CA ARG A 162 13.15 6.27 0.59
C ARG A 162 11.89 5.46 0.89
N LYS A 163 10.93 5.38 -0.04
CA LYS A 163 9.73 4.52 0.11
C LYS A 163 10.05 3.03 -0.02
N PHE A 164 11.12 2.63 -0.71
CA PHE A 164 11.56 1.23 -0.74
C PHE A 164 11.96 0.72 0.66
N LYS A 165 12.50 1.59 1.54
CA LYS A 165 12.76 1.20 2.93
C LYS A 165 11.47 0.87 3.69
N GLN A 166 10.36 1.52 3.35
CA GLN A 166 9.05 1.19 3.91
C GLN A 166 8.57 -0.18 3.43
N LEU A 167 8.84 -0.54 2.17
CA LEU A 167 8.53 -1.88 1.65
C LEU A 167 9.27 -2.98 2.43
N ILE A 168 10.55 -2.76 2.76
CA ILE A 168 11.33 -3.68 3.61
C ILE A 168 10.75 -3.77 5.03
N ARG A 169 10.34 -2.64 5.61
CA ARG A 169 9.71 -2.60 6.94
C ARG A 169 8.35 -3.32 6.95
N LEU A 170 7.54 -3.14 5.92
CA LEU A 170 6.27 -3.86 5.73
C LEU A 170 6.51 -5.36 5.52
N TRP A 171 7.56 -5.74 4.80
CA TRP A 171 7.95 -7.14 4.62
C TRP A 171 8.37 -7.80 5.94
N GLN A 172 9.01 -7.06 6.86
CA GLN A 172 9.33 -7.55 8.19
C GLN A 172 8.12 -7.64 9.13
N LEU A 173 7.12 -6.77 8.98
CA LEU A 173 5.83 -6.86 9.70
C LEU A 173 4.99 -8.08 9.27
N SER A 174 5.21 -8.60 8.06
CA SER A 174 4.50 -9.77 7.53
C SER A 174 5.19 -11.10 7.82
N LYS A 175 6.40 -11.10 8.40
CA LYS A 175 7.06 -12.34 8.83
C LYS A 175 6.49 -12.76 10.17
N ILE A 176 5.32 -13.39 10.13
CA ILE A 176 4.80 -14.36 11.10
C ILE A 176 5.29 -14.08 12.52
N ASP A 177 4.55 -13.21 13.22
CA ASP A 177 4.66 -13.11 14.67
C ASP A 177 4.49 -14.54 15.23
N PHE A 178 5.36 -14.99 16.16
CA PHE A 178 5.57 -16.42 16.51
C PHE A 178 4.31 -17.22 16.94
N GLY A 179 3.14 -16.57 17.00
CA GLY A 179 1.82 -17.22 17.13
C GLY A 179 0.65 -16.43 16.51
N VAL A 180 0.88 -15.43 15.65
CA VAL A 180 -0.19 -14.78 14.85
C VAL A 180 0.27 -14.68 13.40
N CYS A 181 -0.41 -15.40 12.50
CA CYS A 181 -0.17 -15.33 11.06
C CYS A 181 -1.33 -14.63 10.37
N VAL A 182 -1.04 -13.68 9.48
CA VAL A 182 -2.04 -13.06 8.62
C VAL A 182 -1.86 -13.61 7.21
N LEU A 183 -2.90 -14.29 6.70
CA LEU A 183 -2.95 -14.81 5.35
C LEU A 183 -3.85 -13.93 4.50
N ARG A 184 -3.30 -13.40 3.40
CA ARG A 184 -4.06 -12.71 2.36
C ARG A 184 -4.02 -13.52 1.07
N PHE A 185 -5.19 -13.69 0.44
CA PHE A 185 -5.32 -14.35 -0.86
C PHE A 185 -6.03 -13.41 -1.85
N ASP A 186 -5.29 -12.92 -2.83
CA ASP A 186 -5.74 -11.94 -3.83
C ASP A 186 -6.48 -12.61 -5.01
N SER A 187 -7.51 -13.41 -4.73
CA SER A 187 -8.34 -14.06 -5.76
C SER A 187 -9.73 -14.39 -5.18
N PRO A 188 -10.82 -14.41 -5.99
CA PRO A 188 -12.09 -14.97 -5.54
C PRO A 188 -11.90 -16.44 -5.14
N LEU A 189 -12.61 -16.91 -4.13
CA LEU A 189 -12.49 -18.29 -3.66
C LEU A 189 -13.54 -19.14 -4.37
N LEU A 190 -13.09 -19.87 -5.39
CA LEU A 190 -13.92 -20.65 -6.29
C LEU A 190 -13.45 -22.10 -6.33
N PHE A 191 -14.31 -23.01 -6.80
CA PHE A 191 -13.96 -24.41 -7.02
C PHE A 191 -12.63 -24.61 -7.77
N THR A 192 -12.29 -23.73 -8.73
CA THR A 192 -11.06 -23.86 -9.53
C THR A 192 -9.77 -23.58 -8.76
N ASN A 193 -9.81 -22.82 -7.66
CA ASN A 193 -8.60 -22.39 -6.93
C ASN A 193 -8.64 -22.69 -5.43
N VAL A 194 -9.74 -23.25 -4.92
CA VAL A 194 -9.91 -23.62 -3.51
C VAL A 194 -8.84 -24.60 -3.02
N GLU A 195 -8.42 -25.53 -3.87
CA GLU A 195 -7.36 -26.50 -3.56
C GLU A 195 -6.00 -25.80 -3.37
N ARG A 196 -5.72 -24.76 -4.15
CA ARG A 196 -4.51 -23.94 -4.00
C ARG A 196 -4.55 -23.18 -2.68
N PHE A 197 -5.71 -22.62 -2.33
CA PHE A 197 -5.90 -21.94 -1.07
C PHE A 197 -5.68 -22.89 0.12
N ARG A 198 -6.25 -24.09 0.08
CA ARG A 198 -6.05 -25.14 1.10
C ARG A 198 -4.58 -25.51 1.25
N LYS A 199 -3.88 -25.79 0.14
CA LYS A 199 -2.43 -26.10 0.16
C LYS A 199 -1.59 -25.00 0.80
N VAL A 200 -1.92 -23.73 0.55
CA VAL A 200 -1.19 -22.60 1.17
C VAL A 200 -1.36 -22.62 2.69
N ILE A 201 -2.59 -22.85 3.17
CA ILE A 201 -2.87 -22.93 4.60
C ILE A 201 -2.23 -24.15 5.25
N GLU A 202 -2.26 -25.29 4.57
CA GLU A 202 -1.59 -26.52 5.03
C GLU A 202 -0.09 -26.32 5.17
N ASN A 203 0.56 -25.65 4.21
CA ASN A 203 1.98 -25.31 4.30
C ASN A 203 2.29 -24.39 5.50
N ILE A 204 1.46 -23.36 5.72
CA ILE A 204 1.62 -22.45 6.88
C ILE A 204 1.46 -23.22 8.19
N ALA A 205 0.49 -24.12 8.24
CA ALA A 205 0.24 -24.92 9.43
C ALA A 205 1.36 -25.95 9.66
N ALA A 206 1.92 -26.54 8.60
CA ALA A 206 3.08 -27.44 8.66
C ALA A 206 4.34 -26.71 9.15
N ASP A 207 4.60 -25.48 8.70
CA ASP A 207 5.71 -24.65 9.20
C ASP A 207 5.59 -24.41 10.71
N TRP A 208 4.37 -24.18 11.21
CA TRP A 208 4.10 -24.04 12.64
C TRP A 208 4.31 -25.31 13.46
N ASP A 209 4.20 -26.48 12.84
CA ASP A 209 4.50 -27.76 13.48
C ASP A 209 5.99 -28.10 13.38
N CYS A 210 6.68 -27.68 12.32
CA CYS A 210 8.12 -27.83 12.16
C CYS A 210 8.91 -26.96 13.17
N LEU A 211 8.40 -25.78 13.51
CA LEU A 211 8.92 -24.94 14.60
C LEU A 211 8.85 -25.61 15.99
N ARG A 212 7.99 -26.63 16.17
CA ARG A 212 7.95 -27.48 17.36
C ARG A 212 9.18 -28.41 17.45
N CYS A 213 9.76 -28.80 16.31
CA CYS A 213 10.91 -29.70 16.23
C CYS A 213 12.28 -28.99 16.32
N CYS A 214 12.34 -27.68 16.03
CA CYS A 214 13.58 -26.89 16.13
C CYS A 214 13.80 -26.26 17.52
N GLY A 215 13.07 -26.71 18.54
CA GLY A 215 13.36 -26.43 19.94
C GLY A 215 14.57 -27.22 20.47
N LYS A 216 15.74 -27.07 19.84
CA LYS A 216 17.10 -27.32 20.39
C LYS A 216 18.18 -27.11 19.32
N GLY A 217 19.13 -26.20 19.59
CA GLY A 217 20.51 -26.38 19.14
C GLY A 217 21.15 -25.28 18.28
N ASN A 218 21.33 -24.08 18.82
CA ASN A 218 22.50 -23.29 18.41
C ASN A 218 23.74 -23.85 19.14
N LYS A 219 24.43 -24.84 18.54
CA LYS A 219 25.81 -25.17 18.93
C LYS A 219 26.76 -24.34 18.07
N LYS A 220 27.28 -23.26 18.63
CA LYS A 220 28.63 -22.78 18.26
C LYS A 220 29.63 -23.78 18.88
N GLN A 221 30.34 -24.48 18.00
CA GLN A 221 31.76 -24.87 18.06
C GLN A 221 32.35 -25.37 19.40
N LEU A 222 32.81 -26.64 19.44
CA LEU A 222 33.94 -27.19 20.23
C LEU A 222 33.98 -28.72 19.96
N ILE A 223 34.93 -29.25 19.18
CA ILE A 223 36.23 -29.82 19.60
C ILE A 223 36.13 -30.76 20.83
N LEU A 224 36.49 -32.04 20.59
CA LEU A 224 37.05 -33.09 21.47
C LEU A 224 36.52 -33.23 22.91
N GLY A 225 36.18 -34.47 23.28
CA GLY A 225 36.35 -34.96 24.66
C GLY A 225 35.08 -35.47 25.32
N GLU A 226 35.25 -36.60 25.99
CA GLU A 226 34.27 -37.46 26.66
C GLU A 226 33.63 -36.90 27.94
N GLN A 227 32.58 -37.63 28.38
CA GLN A 227 32.08 -37.81 29.75
C GLN A 227 31.55 -36.58 30.51
N ASN A 228 30.22 -36.52 30.69
CA ASN A 228 29.59 -36.91 31.96
C ASN A 228 28.09 -36.62 31.98
N GLU A 229 27.38 -37.59 32.54
CA GLU A 229 26.00 -37.56 33.00
C GLU A 229 25.88 -36.66 34.25
N LYS A 230 24.94 -35.70 34.23
CA LYS A 230 24.14 -35.27 35.39
C LYS A 230 23.14 -34.17 35.04
N ASP A 231 21.89 -34.46 35.37
CA ASP A 231 20.81 -33.54 35.77
C ASP A 231 20.59 -32.30 34.89
N THR A 232 19.59 -32.36 34.01
CA THR A 232 18.92 -31.14 33.55
C THR A 232 17.43 -31.38 33.40
N VAL A 233 16.71 -30.85 34.39
CA VAL A 233 15.27 -30.62 34.48
C VAL A 233 14.69 -30.24 33.10
N SER A 234 13.70 -31.01 32.66
CA SER A 234 12.93 -30.74 31.45
C SER A 234 12.02 -29.52 31.66
N VAL A 235 12.51 -28.34 31.26
CA VAL A 235 11.67 -27.15 31.10
C VAL A 235 10.70 -27.40 29.94
N THR A 236 9.43 -27.58 30.27
CA THR A 236 8.30 -27.69 29.35
C THR A 236 8.04 -26.32 28.72
N SER A 237 8.32 -26.17 27.42
CA SER A 237 7.98 -24.95 26.68
C SER A 237 6.46 -24.74 26.67
N GLU A 238 6.02 -23.59 27.16
CA GLU A 238 4.63 -23.17 27.31
C GLU A 238 3.82 -23.26 26.01
N ASN A 239 2.60 -23.79 26.12
CA ASN A 239 1.64 -23.99 25.04
C ASN A 239 1.02 -22.65 24.61
N GLN A 240 1.77 -21.82 23.87
CA GLN A 240 1.22 -20.56 23.34
C GLN A 240 0.14 -20.84 22.28
N LYS A 241 -1.07 -20.28 22.50
CA LYS A 241 -2.16 -20.29 21.51
C LYS A 241 -1.69 -19.65 20.20
N LYS A 242 -2.00 -20.32 19.07
CA LYS A 242 -1.68 -19.86 17.71
C LYS A 242 -2.95 -19.30 17.06
N PHE A 243 -2.81 -18.23 16.29
CA PHE A 243 -3.91 -17.56 15.61
C PHE A 243 -3.60 -17.39 14.11
N LEU A 244 -4.53 -17.82 13.26
CA LEU A 244 -4.50 -17.58 11.81
C LEU A 244 -5.58 -16.55 11.47
N ILE A 245 -5.20 -15.41 10.92
CA ILE A 245 -6.11 -14.37 10.48
C ILE A 245 -6.18 -14.41 8.96
N VAL A 246 -7.34 -14.75 8.41
CA VAL A 246 -7.61 -14.76 6.98
C VAL A 246 -8.16 -13.38 6.58
N ASP A 247 -7.39 -12.64 5.79
CA ASP A 247 -7.81 -11.38 5.19
C ASP A 247 -8.75 -11.64 4.01
N CYS A 248 -10.05 -11.49 4.26
CA CYS A 248 -11.11 -11.67 3.27
C CYS A 248 -11.29 -10.45 2.36
N SER A 249 -10.54 -9.36 2.52
CA SER A 249 -10.67 -8.18 1.64
C SER A 249 -10.23 -8.46 0.20
N GLY A 250 -9.37 -9.47 0.01
CA GLY A 250 -8.96 -10.00 -1.29
C GLY A 250 -10.05 -10.80 -2.01
N PHE A 251 -11.04 -11.33 -1.29
CA PHE A 251 -12.15 -12.06 -1.88
C PHE A 251 -13.10 -11.09 -2.58
N ALA A 252 -13.11 -11.15 -3.92
CA ALA A 252 -14.10 -10.44 -4.72
C ALA A 252 -15.46 -11.15 -4.70
N TYR A 253 -15.43 -12.49 -4.67
CA TYR A 253 -16.58 -13.38 -4.67
C TYR A 253 -16.17 -14.73 -4.04
N VAL A 254 -17.13 -15.47 -3.48
CA VAL A 254 -16.90 -16.81 -2.91
C VAL A 254 -18.05 -17.73 -3.32
N ASP A 255 -17.76 -18.90 -3.91
CA ASP A 255 -18.78 -19.89 -4.24
C ASP A 255 -19.01 -20.89 -3.08
N MET A 256 -19.99 -21.79 -3.25
CA MET A 256 -20.35 -22.79 -2.24
C MET A 256 -19.16 -23.70 -1.88
N MET A 257 -18.33 -24.07 -2.86
CA MET A 257 -17.13 -24.90 -2.64
C MET A 257 -16.08 -24.15 -1.82
N GLY A 258 -15.87 -22.87 -2.11
CA GLY A 258 -15.03 -21.98 -1.33
C GLY A 258 -15.49 -21.88 0.13
N VAL A 259 -16.79 -21.63 0.36
CA VAL A 259 -17.33 -21.55 1.73
C VAL A 259 -17.18 -22.87 2.48
N ASN A 260 -17.47 -24.01 1.85
CA ASN A 260 -17.32 -25.32 2.48
C ASN A 260 -15.85 -25.61 2.84
N SER A 261 -14.91 -25.25 1.97
CA SER A 261 -13.49 -25.35 2.30
C SER A 261 -13.09 -24.45 3.47
N LEU A 262 -13.67 -23.24 3.61
CA LEU A 262 -13.42 -22.41 4.79
C LEU A 262 -13.93 -23.04 6.09
N LYS A 263 -15.05 -23.78 6.04
CA LYS A 263 -15.57 -24.54 7.19
C LYS A 263 -14.63 -25.66 7.58
N GLU A 264 -14.25 -26.50 6.61
CA GLU A 264 -13.29 -27.59 6.82
C GLU A 264 -11.98 -27.08 7.40
N ILE A 265 -11.41 -26.02 6.81
CA ILE A 265 -10.15 -25.44 7.27
C ILE A 265 -10.27 -24.88 8.70
N HIS A 266 -11.41 -24.27 9.05
CA HIS A 266 -11.64 -23.76 10.39
C HIS A 266 -11.65 -24.89 11.42
N GLU A 267 -12.31 -25.99 11.11
CA GLU A 267 -12.37 -27.18 11.97
C GLU A 267 -11.02 -27.90 12.05
N ASP A 268 -10.38 -28.17 10.90
CA ASP A 268 -9.07 -28.83 10.78
C ASP A 268 -7.98 -28.09 11.60
N LEU A 269 -7.97 -26.75 11.54
CA LEU A 269 -7.00 -25.94 12.27
C LEU A 269 -7.33 -25.80 13.76
N ARG A 270 -8.62 -25.76 14.10
CA ARG A 270 -9.07 -25.75 15.50
C ARG A 270 -8.64 -27.01 16.23
N ASP A 271 -8.74 -28.16 15.57
CA ASP A 271 -8.28 -29.46 16.11
C ASP A 271 -6.76 -29.48 16.34
N ARG A 272 -6.01 -28.72 15.55
CA ARG A 272 -4.55 -28.52 15.70
C ARG A 272 -4.19 -27.44 16.72
N GLY A 273 -5.16 -26.86 17.41
CA GLY A 273 -4.95 -25.81 18.42
C GLY A 273 -4.64 -24.43 17.83
N VAL A 274 -5.00 -24.19 16.57
CA VAL A 274 -4.87 -22.90 15.88
C VAL A 274 -6.25 -22.26 15.76
N SER A 275 -6.44 -21.08 16.35
CA SER A 275 -7.69 -20.32 16.23
C SER A 275 -7.71 -19.53 14.92
N VAL A 276 -8.75 -19.69 14.10
CA VAL A 276 -8.89 -19.00 12.81
C VAL A 276 -9.87 -17.85 12.92
N PHE A 277 -9.44 -16.65 12.51
CA PHE A 277 -10.26 -15.44 12.42
C PHE A 277 -10.38 -14.97 10.97
N PHE A 278 -11.53 -14.41 10.62
CA PHE A 278 -11.82 -13.86 9.29
C PHE A 278 -11.98 -12.34 9.39
N ALA A 279 -11.16 -11.59 8.67
CA ALA A 279 -11.15 -10.13 8.75
C ALA A 279 -11.50 -9.46 7.41
N ALA A 280 -12.12 -8.27 7.47
CA ALA A 280 -12.31 -7.39 6.32
C ALA A 280 -13.12 -7.98 5.14
N ALA A 281 -14.11 -8.83 5.42
CA ALA A 281 -15.03 -9.35 4.39
C ALA A 281 -15.98 -8.26 3.85
N LYS A 282 -16.03 -8.11 2.53
CA LYS A 282 -16.93 -7.16 1.84
C LYS A 282 -18.40 -7.58 2.01
N ALA A 283 -19.33 -6.63 1.93
CA ALA A 283 -20.76 -6.88 2.11
C ALA A 283 -21.32 -8.03 1.24
N PRO A 284 -21.03 -8.12 -0.08
CA PRO A 284 -21.53 -9.23 -0.90
C PRO A 284 -20.98 -10.60 -0.47
N VAL A 285 -19.75 -10.65 0.04
CA VAL A 285 -19.13 -11.89 0.54
C VAL A 285 -19.78 -12.32 1.86
N ARG A 286 -20.16 -11.36 2.72
CA ARG A 286 -20.87 -11.64 3.97
C ARG A 286 -22.26 -12.20 3.74
N GLU A 287 -22.98 -11.68 2.74
CA GLU A 287 -24.28 -12.23 2.32
C GLU A 287 -24.14 -13.67 1.83
N LEU A 288 -23.09 -13.97 1.07
CA LEU A 288 -22.79 -15.34 0.62
C LEU A 288 -22.42 -16.27 1.78
N PHE A 289 -21.69 -15.79 2.78
CA PHE A 289 -21.38 -16.54 4.00
C PHE A 289 -22.64 -16.88 4.80
N GLU A 290 -23.59 -15.94 4.88
CA GLU A 290 -24.88 -16.17 5.53
C GLU A 290 -25.74 -17.16 4.74
N ALA A 291 -25.90 -16.94 3.44
CA ALA A 291 -26.67 -17.82 2.56
C ALA A 291 -26.12 -19.26 2.51
N SER A 292 -24.79 -19.42 2.61
CA SER A 292 -24.12 -20.73 2.60
C SER A 292 -23.98 -21.35 4.00
N GLY A 293 -24.52 -20.71 5.05
CA GLY A 293 -24.50 -21.21 6.43
C GLY A 293 -23.12 -21.25 7.09
N LEU A 294 -22.16 -20.39 6.67
CA LEU A 294 -20.84 -20.32 7.31
C LEU A 294 -20.94 -19.87 8.77
N TYR A 295 -21.80 -18.90 9.07
CA TYR A 295 -22.01 -18.40 10.43
C TYR A 295 -22.67 -19.40 11.39
N ALA A 296 -23.20 -20.51 10.87
CA ALA A 296 -23.69 -21.61 11.69
C ALA A 296 -22.54 -22.54 12.15
N ALA A 297 -21.53 -22.73 11.30
CA ALA A 297 -20.34 -23.54 11.60
C ALA A 297 -19.27 -22.75 12.37
N VAL A 298 -19.07 -21.49 12.01
CA VAL A 298 -18.07 -20.59 12.61
C VAL A 298 -18.77 -19.49 13.40
N ALA A 299 -18.43 -19.37 14.69
CA ALA A 299 -19.00 -18.34 15.55
C ALA A 299 -18.76 -16.93 15.01
N LYS A 300 -19.78 -16.07 15.11
CA LYS A 300 -19.69 -14.66 14.66
C LYS A 300 -18.59 -13.86 15.37
N THR A 301 -18.16 -14.30 16.55
CA THR A 301 -17.02 -13.74 17.32
C THR A 301 -15.68 -13.85 16.60
N ASN A 302 -15.55 -14.76 15.63
CA ASN A 302 -14.33 -14.96 14.87
C ASN A 302 -14.26 -14.07 13.62
N PHE A 303 -15.25 -13.20 13.40
CA PHE A 303 -15.31 -12.29 12.26
C PHE A 303 -15.09 -10.85 12.71
N TYR A 304 -14.12 -10.17 12.06
CA TYR A 304 -13.69 -8.83 12.43
C TYR A 304 -13.85 -7.84 11.25
N PRO A 305 -14.26 -6.58 11.50
CA PRO A 305 -14.37 -5.56 10.46
C PRO A 305 -13.02 -5.24 9.81
N THR A 306 -11.95 -5.19 10.60
CA THR A 306 -10.60 -4.91 10.11
C THR A 306 -9.59 -5.96 10.58
N ILE A 307 -8.48 -6.07 9.83
CA ILE A 307 -7.35 -6.95 10.22
C ILE A 307 -6.75 -6.48 11.55
N TYR A 308 -6.72 -5.17 11.80
CA TYR A 308 -6.18 -4.60 13.02
C TYR A 308 -6.95 -5.06 14.26
N ASP A 309 -8.28 -5.09 14.20
CA ASP A 309 -9.12 -5.57 15.30
C ASP A 309 -8.85 -7.06 15.60
N ALA A 310 -8.71 -7.87 14.54
CA ALA A 310 -8.40 -9.29 14.67
C ALA A 310 -7.02 -9.54 15.29
N ILE A 311 -6.01 -8.75 14.90
CA ILE A 311 -4.65 -8.83 15.47
C ILE A 311 -4.66 -8.40 16.94
N ALA A 312 -5.33 -7.28 17.26
CA ALA A 312 -5.41 -6.77 18.61
C ALA A 312 -6.06 -7.78 19.56
N PHE A 313 -7.16 -8.42 19.12
CA PHE A 313 -7.81 -9.47 19.88
C PHE A 313 -6.92 -10.70 20.06
N ALA A 314 -6.28 -11.17 18.98
CA ALA A 314 -5.36 -12.32 19.03
C ALA A 314 -4.20 -12.06 20.00
N GLN A 315 -3.62 -10.86 20.00
CA GLN A 315 -2.54 -10.49 20.92
C GLN A 315 -3.02 -10.43 22.37
N ALA A 316 -4.21 -9.86 22.63
CA ALA A 316 -4.79 -9.81 23.96
C ALA A 316 -5.06 -11.20 24.54
N GLU A 317 -5.62 -12.12 23.75
CA GLU A 317 -5.84 -13.52 24.15
C GLU A 317 -4.53 -14.26 24.45
N ARG A 318 -3.45 -13.96 23.72
CA ARG A 318 -2.12 -14.53 24.01
C ARG A 318 -1.56 -14.01 25.33
N SER A 319 -1.69 -12.72 25.60
CA SER A 319 -1.23 -12.10 26.85
C SER A 319 -2.03 -12.55 28.08
N ALA A 320 -3.31 -12.93 27.91
CA ALA A 320 -4.14 -13.45 28.98
C ALA A 320 -3.82 -14.91 29.38
N GLY A 321 -3.11 -15.66 28.52
CA GLY A 321 -2.77 -17.08 28.75
C GLY A 321 -1.41 -17.34 29.42
N SER A 322 -0.62 -16.31 29.71
CA SER A 322 0.64 -16.43 30.47
C SER A 322 0.36 -16.20 31.96
N PRO A 323 0.88 -17.03 32.89
CA PRO A 323 0.75 -16.76 34.33
C PRO A 323 1.44 -15.43 34.63
N LYS A 324 0.67 -14.41 35.04
CA LYS A 324 1.26 -13.18 35.53
C LYS A 324 1.85 -13.44 36.91
N ASP A 325 3.18 -13.40 37.01
CA ASP A 325 3.86 -13.19 38.29
C ASP A 325 3.39 -11.83 38.84
N THR A 326 2.50 -11.88 39.82
CA THR A 326 2.11 -10.72 40.62
C THR A 326 3.30 -10.29 41.46
N ASN A 327 4.01 -9.24 41.02
CA ASN A 327 4.71 -8.29 41.88
C ASN A 327 5.28 -7.13 41.04
N SER A 328 4.45 -6.15 40.73
CA SER A 328 4.86 -4.73 40.67
C SER A 328 3.59 -3.89 40.74
N GLU A 329 3.40 -3.22 41.87
CA GLU A 329 2.49 -2.08 41.96
C GLU A 329 2.92 -1.04 40.94
N ASP A 330 2.00 -0.57 40.10
CA ASP A 330 1.99 0.82 39.63
C ASP A 330 0.59 1.20 39.16
N SER A 331 -0.15 1.70 40.15
CA SER A 331 -1.06 2.83 40.12
C SER A 331 -1.52 3.37 38.75
N TYR A 332 -2.79 3.11 38.39
CA TYR A 332 -3.68 4.16 37.90
C TYR A 332 -5.07 3.93 38.48
N VAL A 333 -5.53 4.96 39.19
CA VAL A 333 -6.71 5.01 40.05
C VAL A 333 -8.00 4.92 39.25
N ASN A 334 -8.90 4.04 39.72
CA ASN A 334 -10.30 4.01 39.35
C ASN A 334 -11.00 5.31 39.76
N HIS A 335 -11.71 5.95 38.83
CA HIS A 335 -12.94 6.64 39.16
C HIS A 335 -14.08 6.01 38.38
N ALA A 336 -14.67 5.00 39.01
CA ALA A 336 -16.07 4.68 38.80
C ALA A 336 -16.89 5.63 39.68
N VAL A 337 -17.89 6.29 39.10
CA VAL A 337 -19.05 6.77 39.83
C VAL A 337 -20.24 6.10 39.17
N ASP A 338 -20.81 5.15 39.89
CA ASP A 338 -22.13 4.58 39.64
C ASP A 338 -23.06 5.15 40.72
N THR A 339 -24.21 5.68 40.32
CA THR A 339 -25.47 5.58 41.09
C THR A 339 -26.63 6.13 40.25
N THR A 340 -27.41 5.19 39.72
CA THR A 340 -28.88 5.08 39.81
C THR A 340 -29.78 6.30 39.60
N ASP A 341 -30.66 6.14 38.61
CA ASP A 341 -32.11 6.40 38.62
C ASP A 341 -32.60 7.85 38.71
N GLU A 342 -33.00 8.42 37.56
CA GLU A 342 -34.09 9.39 37.46
C GLU A 342 -34.65 9.45 36.02
N THR A 343 -35.95 9.24 35.92
CA THR A 343 -36.80 9.24 34.72
C THR A 343 -37.05 10.66 34.19
N ILE A 344 -36.52 11.09 33.03
CA ILE A 344 -37.07 12.25 32.28
C ILE A 344 -36.82 12.13 30.76
N ASP A 345 -37.94 11.94 30.03
CA ASP A 345 -38.36 12.46 28.72
C ASP A 345 -37.40 12.60 27.50
N CYS A 346 -37.80 11.98 26.38
CA CYS A 346 -37.15 12.06 25.06
C CYS A 346 -37.52 13.34 24.28
N PRO A 347 -36.56 14.09 23.71
CA PRO A 347 -36.86 15.05 22.66
C PRO A 347 -36.89 14.38 21.28
N GLN A 348 -37.99 14.58 20.57
CA GLN A 348 -38.24 14.11 19.22
C GLN A 348 -37.30 14.71 18.16
N THR A 349 -36.99 13.88 17.16
CA THR A 349 -36.30 14.19 15.91
C THR A 349 -37.05 15.25 15.07
N PRO A 350 -36.39 16.27 14.50
CA PRO A 350 -37.01 17.10 13.49
C PRO A 350 -36.96 16.43 12.11
N ARG A 351 -38.15 16.24 11.52
CA ARG A 351 -38.38 15.86 10.12
C ARG A 351 -37.76 16.88 9.17
N ILE A 352 -36.94 16.42 8.24
CA ILE A 352 -36.56 17.20 7.05
C ILE A 352 -37.69 17.04 6.02
N GLN A 353 -38.40 18.14 5.74
CA GLN A 353 -39.35 18.23 4.65
C GLN A 353 -38.62 18.36 3.31
N LYS A 354 -39.15 17.67 2.30
CA LYS A 354 -38.84 17.85 0.88
C LYS A 354 -39.32 19.23 0.42
N SER A 355 -38.48 19.93 -0.34
CA SER A 355 -38.90 20.89 -1.38
C SER A 355 -38.05 20.66 -2.61
#